data_AF-A0ABD3HUX9-F1
#
_entry.id   AF-A0ABD3HUX9-F1
#
_cell.length_a   1.000
_cell.length_b   1.000
_cell.length_c   1.000
_cell.angle_alpha   90.00
_cell.angle_beta   90.00
_cell.angle_gamma   90.00
#
_symmetry.space_group_name_H-M   'P 1'
#
loop_
_entity.id
_entity.type
_entity.pdbx_description
1 polymer ?
#
loop_
_entity_poly.entity_id
_entity_poly.type
_entity_poly.pdbx_seq_one_letter_code
_entity_poly.pdbx_strand_id
1 'polypeptide(L)'
;MVEWSRIGGPSWKVSSGRRDGLVSNMNDPLGNLPPPFGDYPTLDSMFAAKGFSEKEMVVLSGAHTIGITHCGVIENRLYNSSGPGGVDPTLDAG
;
A
#
# COMPACT_ATOMS: atom_id res chain seq x y z
N MET A 1 -23.06 -0.16 -2.20
CA MET A 1 -22.27 0.36 -3.34
C MET A 1 -20.93 0.82 -2.79
N VAL A 2 -19.81 0.54 -3.46
CA VAL A 2 -18.48 0.90 -2.93
C VAL A 2 -18.26 2.40 -3.09
N GLU A 3 -17.62 2.99 -2.09
CA GLU A 3 -17.34 4.43 -1.98
C GLU A 3 -16.54 5.00 -3.17
N TRP A 4 -15.83 4.16 -3.95
CA TRP A 4 -15.08 4.57 -5.14
C TRP A 4 -15.88 5.32 -6.20
N SER A 5 -17.18 5.01 -6.35
CA SER A 5 -18.06 5.72 -7.29
C SER A 5 -18.29 7.19 -6.92
N ARG A 6 -18.19 7.55 -5.63
CA ARG A 6 -18.43 8.92 -5.14
C ARG A 6 -17.30 9.89 -5.45
N ILE A 7 -16.15 9.36 -5.87
CA ILE A 7 -14.96 10.12 -6.26
C ILE A 7 -14.61 9.93 -7.74
N GLY A 8 -15.56 9.47 -8.56
CA GLY A 8 -15.39 9.28 -10.00
C GLY A 8 -14.69 7.98 -10.40
N GLY A 9 -14.47 7.05 -9.47
CA GLY A 9 -13.92 5.73 -9.74
C GLY A 9 -14.93 4.73 -10.32
N PRO A 10 -14.46 3.56 -10.75
CA PRO A 10 -15.34 2.52 -11.28
C PRO A 10 -16.30 1.98 -10.21
N SER A 11 -17.42 1.41 -10.66
CA SER A 11 -18.41 0.77 -9.80
C SER A 11 -18.45 -0.74 -10.04
N TRP A 12 -18.58 -1.52 -8.96
CA TRP A 12 -18.78 -2.96 -9.04
C TRP A 12 -19.73 -3.44 -7.93
N LYS A 13 -20.33 -4.61 -8.15
CA LYS A 13 -21.13 -5.30 -7.13
C LYS A 13 -20.19 -6.00 -6.16
N VAL A 14 -20.35 -5.74 -4.86
CA VAL A 14 -19.55 -6.38 -3.81
C VAL A 14 -20.23 -7.65 -3.34
N SER A 15 -19.49 -8.75 -3.24
CA SER A 15 -19.97 -9.97 -2.60
C SER A 15 -20.21 -9.75 -1.11
N SER A 16 -21.42 -10.08 -0.65
CA SER A 16 -21.85 -9.98 0.75
C SER A 16 -21.83 -11.34 1.46
N GLY A 17 -22.00 -11.35 2.79
CA GLY A 17 -22.09 -12.57 3.60
C GLY A 17 -20.87 -12.87 4.47
N ARG A 18 -19.87 -11.97 4.54
CA ARG A 18 -18.80 -12.06 5.55
C ARG A 18 -19.41 -11.90 6.96
N ARG A 19 -18.83 -12.61 7.93
CA ARG A 19 -19.19 -12.56 9.36
C ARG A 19 -18.04 -11.96 10.16
N ASP A 20 -18.35 -11.35 11.29
CA ASP A 20 -17.35 -10.73 12.16
C ASP A 20 -16.49 -11.80 12.85
N GLY A 21 -15.19 -11.54 12.95
CA GLY A 21 -14.26 -12.36 13.72
C GLY A 21 -14.39 -12.08 15.22
N LEU A 22 -14.11 -13.09 16.05
CA LEU A 22 -14.16 -12.99 17.52
C LEU A 22 -12.78 -12.77 18.16
N VAL A 23 -11.72 -12.71 17.35
CA VAL A 23 -10.33 -12.61 17.79
C VAL A 23 -9.63 -11.48 17.04
N SER A 24 -8.86 -10.68 17.77
CA SER A 24 -7.94 -9.68 17.23
C SER A 24 -6.58 -9.88 17.88
N ASN A 25 -5.54 -10.10 17.08
CA ASN A 25 -4.19 -10.35 17.56
C ASN A 25 -3.25 -9.24 17.09
N MET A 26 -2.56 -8.59 18.04
CA MET A 26 -1.62 -7.51 17.74
C MET A 26 -0.40 -7.95 16.91
N ASN A 27 -0.11 -9.26 16.89
CA ASN A 27 0.98 -9.81 16.10
C ASN A 27 0.56 -10.08 14.64
N ASP A 28 -0.73 -10.11 14.32
CA ASP A 28 -1.18 -10.39 12.94
C ASP A 28 -0.68 -9.33 11.95
N PRO A 29 -0.71 -8.01 12.24
CA PRO A 29 -0.15 -7.02 11.32
C PRO A 29 1.34 -7.20 11.07
N LEU A 30 2.09 -7.71 12.06
CA LEU A 30 3.53 -7.93 11.96
C LEU A 30 3.80 -9.04 10.94
N GLY A 31 4.25 -8.65 9.75
CA GLY A 31 4.53 -9.58 8.64
C GLY A 31 3.37 -9.86 7.69
N ASN A 32 2.17 -9.32 7.93
CA ASN A 32 1.05 -9.44 6.98
C ASN A 32 0.65 -8.12 6.31
N LEU A 33 1.12 -6.97 6.82
CA LEU A 33 0.92 -5.67 6.18
C LEU A 33 2.20 -5.21 5.47
N PRO A 34 2.13 -4.85 4.17
CA PRO A 34 3.28 -4.34 3.44
C PRO A 34 3.84 -3.06 4.06
N PRO A 35 5.15 -2.98 4.34
CA PRO A 35 5.76 -1.74 4.82
C PRO A 35 5.92 -0.73 3.67
N PRO A 36 5.85 0.58 3.94
CA PRO A 36 6.03 1.61 2.91
C PRO A 36 7.47 1.71 2.39
N PHE A 37 8.42 1.09 3.08
CA PHE A 37 9.84 0.99 2.71
C PHE A 37 10.19 -0.36 2.09
N GLY A 38 9.21 -1.24 1.84
CA GLY A 38 9.44 -2.53 1.19
C GLY A 38 9.88 -2.34 -0.26
N ASP A 39 10.89 -3.10 -0.68
CA ASP A 39 11.28 -3.16 -2.09
C ASP A 39 10.27 -3.99 -2.91
N TYR A 40 10.40 -3.92 -4.24
CA TYR A 40 9.47 -4.61 -5.14
C TYR A 40 9.33 -6.12 -4.85
N PRO A 41 10.41 -6.93 -4.72
CA PRO A 41 10.29 -8.34 -4.39
C PRO A 41 9.60 -8.61 -3.05
N THR A 42 9.84 -7.77 -2.05
CA THR A 42 9.14 -7.86 -0.75
C THR A 42 7.65 -7.64 -0.95
N LEU A 43 7.25 -6.56 -1.63
CA LEU A 43 5.83 -6.26 -1.88
C LEU A 43 5.14 -7.37 -2.68
N ASP A 44 5.75 -7.84 -3.76
CA ASP A 44 5.20 -8.91 -4.60
C ASP A 44 5.00 -10.20 -3.79
N SER A 45 6.01 -10.62 -2.99
CA SER A 45 5.90 -11.81 -2.15
C SER A 45 4.80 -11.71 -1.08
N MET A 46 4.60 -10.52 -0.49
CA MET A 46 3.56 -10.30 0.52
C MET A 46 2.16 -10.34 -0.09
N PHE A 47 1.96 -9.79 -1.30
CA PHE A 47 0.69 -9.88 -2.01
C PHE A 47 0.42 -11.31 -2.52
N ALA A 48 1.45 -12.00 -3.01
CA ALA A 48 1.37 -13.41 -3.40
C ALA A 48 0.96 -14.32 -2.23
N ALA A 49 1.46 -14.05 -1.02
CA ALA A 49 1.04 -14.75 0.20
C ALA A 49 -0.45 -14.55 0.56
N LYS A 50 -1.13 -13.56 -0.04
CA LYS A 50 -2.58 -13.34 0.06
C LYS A 50 -3.36 -13.83 -1.17
N GLY A 51 -2.67 -14.48 -2.11
CA GLY A 51 -3.27 -15.04 -3.33
C GLY A 51 -3.46 -14.02 -4.45
N PHE A 52 -2.79 -12.87 -4.39
CA PHE A 52 -2.80 -11.89 -5.48
C PHE A 52 -1.63 -12.10 -6.43
N SER A 53 -1.86 -11.83 -7.70
CA SER A 53 -0.81 -11.70 -8.72
C SER A 53 -0.07 -10.36 -8.62
N GLU A 54 1.12 -10.28 -9.21
CA GLU A 54 1.87 -9.04 -9.42
C GLU A 54 0.99 -7.93 -10.04
N LYS A 55 0.20 -8.28 -11.06
CA LYS A 55 -0.72 -7.34 -11.71
C LYS A 55 -1.76 -6.79 -10.73
N GLU A 56 -2.30 -7.64 -9.86
CA GLU A 56 -3.27 -7.20 -8.85
C GLU A 56 -2.61 -6.33 -7.77
N MET A 57 -1.36 -6.61 -7.38
CA MET A 57 -0.59 -5.71 -6.51
C MET A 57 -0.52 -4.31 -7.13
N VAL A 58 -0.07 -4.20 -8.38
CA VAL A 58 0.06 -2.90 -9.08
C VAL A 58 -1.29 -2.19 -9.21
N VAL A 59 -2.35 -2.92 -9.57
CA VAL A 59 -3.72 -2.36 -9.66
C VAL A 59 -4.19 -1.82 -8.31
N LEU A 60 -3.94 -2.55 -7.22
CA LEU A 60 -4.34 -2.12 -5.87
C LEU A 60 -3.48 -0.95 -5.34
N SER A 61 -2.20 -0.86 -5.73
CA SER A 61 -1.37 0.32 -5.45
C SER A 61 -1.94 1.62 -6.03
N GLY A 62 -2.75 1.52 -7.09
CA GLY A 62 -3.50 2.66 -7.64
C GLY A 62 -4.43 3.34 -6.64
N ALA A 63 -4.78 2.68 -5.52
CA ALA A 63 -5.54 3.31 -4.43
C ALA A 63 -4.83 4.55 -3.83
N HIS A 64 -3.51 4.67 -3.99
CA HIS A 64 -2.74 5.87 -3.61
C HIS A 64 -3.01 7.10 -4.50
N THR A 65 -3.90 7.02 -5.50
CA THR A 65 -4.34 8.18 -6.30
C THR A 65 -5.13 9.22 -5.50
N ILE A 66 -5.57 8.87 -4.29
CA ILE A 66 -6.29 9.73 -3.35
C ILE A 66 -5.74 9.54 -1.93
N GLY A 67 -6.09 10.45 -1.03
CA GLY A 67 -5.73 10.36 0.38
C GLY A 67 -4.46 11.14 0.71
N ILE A 68 -3.87 10.82 1.87
CA ILE A 68 -2.68 11.48 2.42
C ILE A 68 -1.78 10.45 3.11
N THR A 69 -0.51 10.81 3.33
CA THR A 69 0.43 10.06 4.16
C THR A 69 1.08 10.97 5.19
N HIS A 70 1.54 10.41 6.31
CA HIS A 70 2.29 11.15 7.32
C HIS A 70 3.75 11.34 6.88
N CYS A 71 4.38 12.45 7.30
CA CYS A 71 5.78 12.75 6.95
C CYS A 71 6.75 11.64 7.33
N GLY A 72 6.55 10.98 8.48
CA GLY A 72 7.43 9.89 8.95
C GLY A 72 7.50 8.69 8.00
N VAL A 73 6.56 8.55 7.07
CA VAL A 73 6.58 7.49 6.05
C VAL A 73 7.57 7.82 4.91
N ILE A 74 7.79 9.10 4.63
CA ILE A 74 8.60 9.55 3.49
C ILE A 74 9.94 10.19 3.88
N GLU A 75 10.11 10.58 5.14
CA GLU A 75 11.27 11.37 5.61
C GLU A 75 12.62 10.71 5.32
N ASN A 76 12.70 9.38 5.35
CA ASN A 76 13.91 8.64 5.03
C ASN A 76 14.35 8.91 3.57
N ARG A 77 13.38 9.00 2.66
CA ARG A 77 13.61 9.32 1.25
C ARG A 77 14.04 10.78 1.02
N LEU A 78 13.83 11.66 2.00
CA LEU A 78 14.18 13.08 1.91
C LEU A 78 15.53 13.40 2.54
N TYR A 79 15.95 12.67 3.58
CA TYR A 79 17.11 13.06 4.40
C TYR A 79 18.12 11.94 4.69
N ASN A 80 17.78 10.67 4.46
CA ASN A 80 18.63 9.54 4.86
C ASN A 80 18.73 8.45 3.77
N SER A 81 18.68 8.87 2.51
CA SER A 81 18.82 8.00 1.35
C SER A 81 20.21 8.08 0.72
N SER A 82 20.48 7.18 -0.23
CA SER A 82 21.80 7.00 -0.85
C SER A 82 22.15 8.01 -1.95
N GLY A 83 21.26 8.95 -2.28
CA GLY A 83 21.50 9.95 -3.30
C GLY A 83 22.20 11.22 -2.79
N PRO A 84 22.50 12.16 -3.71
CA PRO A 84 23.15 13.42 -3.36
C PRO A 84 22.38 14.18 -2.27
N GLY A 85 23.10 14.65 -1.24
CA GLY A 85 22.50 15.40 -0.13
C GLY A 85 21.58 14.57 0.78
N GLY A 86 21.59 13.23 0.68
CA GLY A 86 20.74 12.36 1.48
C GLY A 86 19.32 12.17 0.92
N VAL A 87 19.04 12.70 -0.27
CA VAL A 87 17.75 12.57 -0.95
C VAL A 87 17.76 11.33 -1.83
N ASP A 88 16.65 10.60 -1.90
CA ASP A 88 16.48 9.48 -2.82
C ASP A 88 16.57 9.98 -4.28
N PRO A 89 17.51 9.47 -5.09
CA PRO A 89 17.76 9.97 -6.44
C PRO A 89 16.61 9.70 -7.43
N THR A 90 15.60 8.92 -7.03
CA THR A 90 14.40 8.65 -7.84
C THR A 90 13.25 9.62 -7.55
N LEU A 91 13.39 10.50 -6.55
CA LEU A 91 12.46 11.59 -6.31
C LEU A 91 12.72 12.74 -7.29
N ASP A 92 11.64 13.33 -7.82
CA ASP A 92 11.72 14.55 -8.62
C ASP A 92 12.17 15.73 -7.74
N ALA A 93 13.11 16.52 -8.23
CA ALA A 93 13.63 17.69 -7.54
C ALA A 93 12.74 18.93 -7.73
N GLY A 94 11.80 18.89 -8.69
CA GLY A 94 10.92 20.01 -9.06
C GLY A 94 11.42 20.83 -10.25
#